data_AF-A0A7S7NWK3-F1
#
_entry.id   AF-A0A7S7NWK3-F1
#
_cell.length_a   1.000
_cell.length_b   1.000
_cell.length_c   1.000
_cell.angle_alpha   90.00
_cell.angle_beta   90.00
_cell.angle_gamma   90.00
#
_symmetry.space_group_name_H-M   'P 1'
#
loop_
_entity.id
_entity.type
_entity.pdbx_description
1 polymer ?
#
loop_
_entity_poly.entity_id
_entity_poly.type
_entity_poly.pdbx_seq_one_letter_code
_entity_poly.pdbx_strand_id
1 'polypeptide(L)'
;MPDTPSIPRRSILTGASAAFTTSLFTGRVRGANDRIAVGFIGLGAMGSGNLSYAMQVPEAQPVAVCDIYGPHLERAVSAAAKKGVQVKAVTDFRDIIADKSIDAICVSTPDHWHAYMTVEGCKAGKDVYVEKPACTYINEGKKMVQAARKYDRVVQAGTMQRSGGYFKKAAELVKSGILGEITFCHAFQTGLTKEAGFGDPGDTTPPADLNWDMWLGPAPKVPFNPNRWGVKTTTFPTFRYFWDYAGGAMTDWGVHLIDPLHQCFDEVMPLSVSAMGEKFYVKDNVQTPDTMLATFRYPKFLSSYESRTCNPLPMFGTTQGAATTIHGTEASLMVNRSGCWLIPNNPSKMEPQTWEKDKEMSQMNVPHWRNFMECIKSRKRPTSDIETCVRSSATCILANLSMRHKTWLDWDEKEWTVKQDAVKPALVEKYRAPWKLVV
;
A
#
# COMPACT_ATOMS: atom_id res chain seq x y z
N MET A 1 5.84 -59.91 62.29
CA MET A 1 4.65 -59.96 61.41
C MET A 1 3.65 -58.92 61.90
N PRO A 2 2.95 -58.18 61.04
CA PRO A 2 3.38 -57.34 59.92
C PRO A 2 3.17 -55.84 60.30
N ASP A 3 4.04 -54.92 59.88
CA ASP A 3 3.96 -54.04 58.68
C ASP A 3 3.56 -52.58 58.99
N THR A 4 4.60 -51.74 58.95
CA THR A 4 4.68 -50.33 58.48
C THR A 4 3.89 -50.05 57.17
N PRO A 5 3.81 -48.81 56.62
CA PRO A 5 4.46 -47.52 56.97
C PRO A 5 3.48 -46.31 56.88
N SER A 6 3.81 -45.02 57.01
CA SER A 6 5.03 -44.23 57.26
C SER A 6 4.62 -42.78 57.53
N ILE A 7 5.38 -42.16 58.43
CA ILE A 7 5.43 -40.71 58.71
C ILE A 7 6.25 -39.98 57.61
N PRO A 8 6.20 -38.64 57.50
CA PRO A 8 7.18 -37.79 58.21
C PRO A 8 6.50 -36.54 58.85
N ARG A 9 6.60 -36.23 60.16
CA ARG A 9 7.72 -35.72 60.99
C ARG A 9 8.48 -34.59 60.31
N ARG A 10 8.10 -33.34 60.67
CA ARG A 10 8.84 -32.36 61.51
C ARG A 10 10.09 -31.83 60.79
N SER A 11 10.35 -30.54 60.66
CA SER A 11 10.24 -29.47 61.66
C SER A 11 10.51 -28.08 61.04
N ILE A 12 9.70 -27.09 61.44
CA ILE A 12 10.05 -25.73 61.92
C ILE A 12 11.34 -25.07 61.36
N LEU A 13 11.22 -23.97 60.60
CA LEU A 13 11.67 -22.60 60.97
C LEU A 13 11.58 -21.60 59.79
N THR A 14 10.88 -20.49 60.05
CA THR A 14 11.11 -19.09 59.61
C THR A 14 11.40 -18.75 58.14
N GLY A 15 10.46 -18.01 57.55
CA GLY A 15 10.71 -17.04 56.49
C GLY A 15 9.68 -15.92 56.54
N ALA A 16 10.08 -14.73 57.00
CA ALA A 16 9.25 -13.54 57.00
C ALA A 16 8.90 -13.13 55.56
N SER A 17 7.65 -12.80 55.30
CA SER A 17 7.25 -12.00 54.13
C SER A 17 6.16 -11.05 54.60
N ALA A 18 6.62 -9.97 55.22
CA ALA A 18 5.78 -8.81 55.49
C ALA A 18 5.31 -8.23 54.15
N ALA A 19 4.01 -7.98 54.06
CA ALA A 19 3.41 -7.22 52.99
C ALA A 19 4.08 -5.82 52.92
N PHE A 20 4.76 -5.56 51.82
CA PHE A 20 4.96 -4.20 51.33
C PHE A 20 4.11 -4.05 50.07
N THR A 21 2.89 -3.54 50.27
CA THR A 21 2.16 -2.83 49.24
C THR A 21 2.93 -1.55 48.91
N THR A 22 3.80 -1.61 47.92
CA THR A 22 4.34 -0.43 47.26
C THR A 22 3.83 -0.39 45.84
N SER A 23 2.69 0.29 45.69
CA SER A 23 2.34 0.99 44.45
C SER A 23 3.50 1.93 44.11
N LEU A 24 4.37 1.49 43.21
CA LEU A 24 5.35 2.33 42.53
C LEU A 24 4.84 2.64 41.12
N PHE A 25 3.66 3.25 41.05
CA PHE A 25 3.22 4.01 39.90
C PHE A 25 3.09 5.48 40.30
N THR A 26 4.23 6.10 40.59
CA THR A 26 4.39 7.55 40.61
C THR A 26 5.62 7.90 39.79
N GLY A 27 5.39 8.36 38.56
CA GLY A 27 6.44 8.79 37.66
C GLY A 27 6.06 8.55 36.20
N ARG A 28 5.17 9.39 35.67
CA ARG A 28 4.90 9.53 34.24
C ARG A 28 6.18 10.07 33.56
N VAL A 29 7.13 9.19 33.31
CA VAL A 29 8.20 9.45 32.33
C VAL A 29 7.59 9.08 30.98
N ARG A 30 7.17 10.08 30.20
CA ARG A 30 7.06 9.94 28.75
C ARG A 30 8.45 9.52 28.26
N GLY A 31 8.67 8.25 27.95
CA GLY A 31 10.04 7.82 27.61
C GLY A 31 10.22 6.42 27.04
N ALA A 32 9.51 5.39 27.54
CA ALA A 32 9.72 4.00 27.08
C ALA A 32 8.43 3.27 26.70
N ASN A 33 7.31 3.50 27.40
CA ASN A 33 6.03 2.81 27.16
C ASN A 33 5.20 3.40 26.00
N ASP A 34 5.72 4.41 25.29
CA ASP A 34 5.03 5.09 24.19
C ASP A 34 5.56 4.71 22.79
N ARG A 35 6.55 3.82 22.71
CA ARG A 35 7.12 3.37 21.43
C ARG A 35 6.44 2.10 20.96
N ILE A 36 6.19 2.03 19.66
CA ILE A 36 5.56 0.89 18.97
C ILE A 36 6.68 0.13 18.28
N ALA A 37 6.87 -1.13 18.63
CA ALA A 37 7.86 -2.00 18.00
C ALA A 37 7.38 -2.42 16.60
N VAL A 38 8.13 -2.07 15.56
CA VAL A 38 7.76 -2.30 14.16
C VAL A 38 8.75 -3.25 13.47
N GLY A 39 8.21 -4.30 12.85
CA GLY A 39 8.94 -5.17 11.93
C GLY A 39 8.74 -4.75 10.46
N PHE A 40 9.80 -4.72 9.66
CA PHE A 40 9.75 -4.32 8.25
C PHE A 40 9.97 -5.52 7.33
N ILE A 41 9.02 -5.80 6.44
CA ILE A 41 9.02 -6.96 5.54
C ILE A 41 9.07 -6.47 4.08
N GLY A 42 10.12 -6.86 3.36
CA GLY A 42 10.43 -6.39 2.01
C GLY A 42 11.21 -5.07 2.06
N LEU A 43 12.48 -5.10 1.64
CA LEU A 43 13.45 -4.02 1.83
C LEU A 43 14.05 -3.54 0.51
N GLY A 44 13.28 -3.67 -0.57
CA GLY A 44 13.53 -2.98 -1.84
C GLY A 44 13.43 -1.45 -1.71
N ALA A 45 13.19 -0.75 -2.82
CA ALA A 45 13.19 0.71 -2.85
C ALA A 45 12.21 1.35 -1.85
N MET A 46 10.92 0.97 -1.88
CA MET A 46 9.93 1.52 -0.95
C MET A 46 10.11 1.02 0.48
N GLY A 47 10.46 -0.25 0.70
CA GLY A 47 10.74 -0.76 2.04
C GLY A 47 11.91 -0.03 2.72
N SER A 48 12.98 0.25 1.97
CA SER A 48 14.09 1.08 2.45
C SER A 48 13.65 2.52 2.77
N GLY A 49 12.77 3.09 1.93
CA GLY A 49 12.14 4.38 2.19
C GLY A 49 11.31 4.37 3.47
N ASN A 50 10.42 3.40 3.62
CA ASN A 50 9.54 3.22 4.79
C ASN A 50 10.32 3.07 6.09
N LEU A 51 11.40 2.26 6.10
CA LEU A 51 12.30 2.19 7.25
C LEU A 51 12.91 3.55 7.58
N SER A 52 13.37 4.30 6.57
CA SER A 52 13.93 5.65 6.74
C SER A 52 12.90 6.67 7.26
N TYR A 53 11.67 6.62 6.77
CA TYR A 53 10.58 7.51 7.22
C TYR A 53 10.13 7.18 8.63
N ALA A 54 9.99 5.90 8.97
CA ALA A 54 9.63 5.46 10.31
C ALA A 54 10.66 5.89 11.36
N MET A 55 11.97 5.80 11.06
CA MET A 55 13.02 6.27 11.97
C MET A 55 12.97 7.79 12.25
N GLN A 56 12.20 8.57 11.47
CA GLN A 56 11.98 10.01 11.72
C GLN A 56 10.74 10.27 12.59
N VAL A 57 9.96 9.24 12.91
CA VAL A 57 8.78 9.31 13.78
C VAL A 57 9.15 8.74 15.16
N PRO A 58 9.25 9.56 16.22
CA PRO A 58 9.75 9.11 17.53
C PRO A 58 9.00 7.93 18.15
N GLU A 59 7.71 7.78 17.83
CA GLU A 59 6.86 6.69 18.29
C GLU A 59 7.13 5.36 17.59
N ALA A 60 7.70 5.36 16.37
CA ALA A 60 7.97 4.16 15.61
C ALA A 60 9.38 3.63 15.96
N GLN A 61 9.46 2.44 16.53
CA GLN A 61 10.73 1.78 16.85
C GLN A 61 10.93 0.58 15.93
N PRO A 62 11.77 0.69 14.88
CA PRO A 62 12.19 -0.47 14.12
C PRO A 62 12.93 -1.47 15.03
N VAL A 63 12.48 -2.72 15.05
CA VAL A 63 13.10 -3.80 15.85
C VAL A 63 13.52 -5.00 15.01
N ALA A 64 12.92 -5.18 13.83
CA ALA A 64 13.24 -6.27 12.93
C ALA A 64 13.12 -5.85 11.47
N VAL A 65 13.95 -6.46 10.62
CA VAL A 65 14.00 -6.27 9.17
C VAL A 65 14.01 -7.64 8.50
N CYS A 66 13.22 -7.81 7.44
CA CYS A 66 13.07 -9.05 6.70
C CYS A 66 13.17 -8.83 5.19
N ASP A 67 14.08 -9.53 4.54
CA ASP A 67 14.14 -9.67 3.08
C ASP A 67 14.73 -11.03 2.72
N ILE A 68 14.27 -11.61 1.63
CA ILE A 68 14.72 -12.90 1.09
C ILE A 68 15.92 -12.75 0.15
N TYR A 69 16.37 -11.52 -0.08
CA TYR A 69 17.58 -11.18 -0.81
C TYR A 69 18.64 -10.57 0.11
N GLY A 70 19.74 -11.30 0.34
CA GLY A 70 20.80 -10.94 1.28
C GLY A 70 21.26 -9.47 1.19
N PRO A 71 21.62 -8.95 0.00
CA PRO A 71 22.06 -7.56 -0.14
C PRO A 71 21.04 -6.49 0.28
N HIS A 72 19.73 -6.76 0.18
CA HIS A 72 18.71 -5.83 0.70
C HIS A 72 18.69 -5.82 2.23
N LEU A 73 18.80 -7.01 2.84
CA LEU A 73 18.81 -7.18 4.27
C LEU A 73 20.03 -6.49 4.90
N GLU A 74 21.22 -6.71 4.34
CA GLU A 74 22.47 -6.07 4.78
C GLU A 74 22.41 -4.54 4.67
N ARG A 75 21.86 -4.03 3.56
CA ARG A 75 21.65 -2.58 3.35
C ARG A 75 20.75 -2.00 4.44
N ALA A 76 19.65 -2.67 4.77
CA ALA A 76 18.70 -2.19 5.75
C ALA A 76 19.29 -2.18 7.17
N VAL A 77 20.00 -3.25 7.57
CA VAL A 77 20.72 -3.30 8.86
C VAL A 77 21.74 -2.17 8.94
N SER A 78 22.53 -1.98 7.89
CA SER A 78 23.54 -0.91 7.83
C SER A 78 22.90 0.48 7.91
N ALA A 79 21.77 0.70 7.24
CA ALA A 79 21.06 1.97 7.26
C ALA A 79 20.47 2.29 8.64
N ALA A 80 19.91 1.29 9.33
CA ALA A 80 19.41 1.42 10.70
C ALA A 80 20.57 1.73 11.68
N ALA A 81 21.68 0.99 11.58
CA ALA A 81 22.85 1.17 12.44
C ALA A 81 23.46 2.58 12.30
N LYS A 82 23.50 3.14 11.08
CA LYS A 82 23.94 4.54 10.84
C LYS A 82 23.07 5.59 11.54
N LYS A 83 21.85 5.23 11.95
CA LYS A 83 20.94 6.07 12.72
C LYS A 83 20.89 5.68 14.20
N GLY A 84 21.77 4.79 14.65
CA GLY A 84 21.81 4.30 16.03
C GLY A 84 20.69 3.32 16.37
N VAL A 85 20.01 2.75 15.37
CA VAL A 85 18.92 1.79 15.56
C VAL A 85 19.44 0.38 15.30
N GLN A 86 19.24 -0.50 16.29
CA GLN A 86 19.55 -1.94 16.16
C GLN A 86 18.30 -2.68 15.71
N VAL A 87 18.44 -3.52 14.69
CA VAL A 87 17.34 -4.33 14.14
C VAL A 87 17.78 -5.78 14.00
N LYS A 88 16.89 -6.71 14.34
CA LYS A 88 17.07 -8.13 14.06
C LYS A 88 16.84 -8.40 12.58
N ALA A 89 17.83 -8.95 11.90
CA ALA A 89 17.71 -9.39 10.52
C ALA A 89 17.14 -10.81 10.46
N VAL A 90 16.11 -11.03 9.65
CA VAL A 90 15.56 -12.36 9.34
C VAL A 90 15.30 -12.50 7.85
N THR A 91 15.20 -13.72 7.35
CA THR A 91 14.92 -14.01 5.93
C THR A 91 13.52 -14.58 5.71
N ASP A 92 12.79 -14.86 6.79
CA ASP A 92 11.42 -15.35 6.75
C ASP A 92 10.48 -14.39 7.48
N PHE A 93 9.48 -13.88 6.76
CA PHE A 93 8.53 -12.94 7.33
C PHE A 93 7.70 -13.54 8.47
N ARG A 94 7.57 -14.88 8.51
CA ARG A 94 6.85 -15.60 9.56
C ARG A 94 7.50 -15.43 10.91
N ASP A 95 8.82 -15.24 10.97
CA ASP A 95 9.55 -14.97 12.21
C ASP A 95 9.15 -13.61 12.80
N ILE A 96 8.95 -12.59 11.95
CA ILE A 96 8.43 -11.27 12.38
C ILE A 96 6.98 -11.39 12.87
N ILE A 97 6.13 -12.08 12.12
CA ILE A 97 4.71 -12.22 12.46
C ILE A 97 4.53 -12.99 13.78
N ALA A 98 5.33 -14.03 14.02
CA ALA A 98 5.25 -14.86 15.23
C ALA A 98 5.86 -14.20 16.48
N ASP A 99 6.73 -13.20 16.33
CA ASP A 99 7.41 -12.56 17.45
C ASP A 99 6.44 -11.67 18.25
N LYS A 100 6.14 -12.06 19.49
CA LYS A 100 5.22 -11.35 20.39
C LYS A 100 5.73 -9.99 20.86
N SER A 101 7.02 -9.70 20.69
CA SER A 101 7.61 -8.39 21.04
C SER A 101 7.40 -7.32 19.97
N ILE A 102 6.85 -7.69 18.81
CA ILE A 102 6.55 -6.77 17.70
C ILE A 102 5.06 -6.38 17.75
N ASP A 103 4.77 -5.09 17.80
CA ASP A 103 3.39 -4.57 17.88
C ASP A 103 2.77 -4.42 16.49
N ALA A 104 3.57 -3.98 15.51
CA ALA A 104 3.12 -3.68 14.16
C ALA A 104 4.10 -4.18 13.10
N ILE A 105 3.60 -4.38 11.88
CA ILE A 105 4.42 -4.75 10.73
C ILE A 105 4.24 -3.76 9.57
N CYS A 106 5.30 -3.55 8.81
CA CYS A 106 5.29 -2.83 7.54
C CYS A 106 5.54 -3.81 6.39
N VAL A 107 4.54 -3.99 5.53
CA VAL A 107 4.59 -4.86 4.35
C VAL A 107 4.88 -3.99 3.13
N SER A 108 6.10 -4.10 2.60
CA SER A 108 6.59 -3.39 1.41
C SER A 108 7.14 -4.36 0.35
N THR A 109 6.51 -5.54 0.27
CA THR A 109 6.83 -6.63 -0.66
C THR A 109 6.26 -6.36 -2.06
N PRO A 110 6.44 -7.26 -3.05
CA PRO A 110 5.64 -7.24 -4.26
C PRO A 110 4.13 -7.39 -3.98
N ASP A 111 3.29 -6.86 -4.88
CA ASP A 111 1.85 -6.70 -4.66
C ASP A 111 1.13 -8.02 -4.35
N HIS A 112 1.54 -9.14 -4.98
CA HIS A 112 0.97 -10.49 -4.75
C HIS A 112 1.17 -11.04 -3.33
N TRP A 113 2.00 -10.39 -2.51
CA TRP A 113 2.22 -10.75 -1.10
C TRP A 113 1.39 -9.93 -0.11
N HIS A 114 0.90 -8.75 -0.52
CA HIS A 114 0.30 -7.78 0.39
C HIS A 114 -0.87 -8.35 1.19
N ALA A 115 -1.83 -8.98 0.49
CA ALA A 115 -3.03 -9.52 1.11
C ALA A 115 -2.71 -10.63 2.11
N TYR A 116 -1.85 -11.59 1.73
CA TYR A 116 -1.45 -12.69 2.60
C TYR A 116 -0.78 -12.20 3.88
N MET A 117 0.27 -11.37 3.75
CA MET A 117 1.01 -10.87 4.91
C MET A 117 0.16 -9.96 5.80
N THR A 118 -0.74 -9.17 5.22
CA THR A 118 -1.67 -8.33 5.99
C THR A 118 -2.65 -9.18 6.81
N VAL A 119 -3.26 -10.19 6.19
CA VAL A 119 -4.22 -11.08 6.87
C VAL A 119 -3.53 -11.88 7.97
N GLU A 120 -2.37 -12.47 7.70
CA GLU A 120 -1.60 -13.22 8.70
C GLU A 120 -1.09 -12.32 9.83
N GLY A 121 -0.64 -11.09 9.51
CA GLY A 121 -0.28 -10.09 10.51
C GLY A 121 -1.47 -9.76 11.43
N CYS A 122 -2.65 -9.54 10.86
CA CYS A 122 -3.84 -9.25 11.65
C CYS A 122 -4.23 -10.41 12.57
N LYS A 123 -4.19 -11.66 12.07
CA LYS A 123 -4.44 -12.86 12.88
C LYS A 123 -3.48 -13.01 14.04
N ALA A 124 -2.21 -12.64 13.84
CA ALA A 124 -1.19 -12.65 14.87
C ALA A 124 -1.28 -11.46 15.84
N GLY A 125 -2.32 -10.64 15.73
CA GLY A 125 -2.55 -9.49 16.60
C GLY A 125 -1.73 -8.24 16.24
N LYS A 126 -1.10 -8.20 15.07
CA LYS A 126 -0.29 -7.05 14.62
C LYS A 126 -1.16 -5.97 13.99
N ASP A 127 -0.86 -4.72 14.29
CA ASP A 127 -1.27 -3.61 13.43
C ASP A 127 -0.42 -3.62 12.15
N VAL A 128 -0.96 -3.19 11.01
CA VAL A 128 -0.31 -3.38 9.70
C VAL A 128 -0.26 -2.08 8.92
N TYR A 129 0.95 -1.69 8.51
CA TYR A 129 1.16 -0.79 7.38
C TYR A 129 1.39 -1.65 6.14
N VAL A 130 0.63 -1.45 5.06
CA VAL A 130 0.79 -2.19 3.80
C VAL A 130 0.92 -1.24 2.63
N GLU A 131 1.93 -1.44 1.78
CA GLU A 131 2.10 -0.60 0.60
C GLU A 131 0.96 -0.76 -0.42
N LYS A 132 0.81 0.27 -1.26
CA LYS A 132 -0.13 0.24 -2.38
C LYS A 132 0.50 -0.46 -3.60
N PRO A 133 -0.31 -1.04 -4.51
CA PRO A 133 -1.74 -1.31 -4.37
C PRO A 133 -2.00 -2.33 -3.25
N ALA A 134 -3.16 -2.27 -2.59
CA ALA A 134 -3.42 -3.13 -1.43
C ALA A 134 -3.49 -4.62 -1.82
N CYS A 135 -3.97 -4.92 -3.03
CA CYS A 135 -4.24 -6.28 -3.50
C CYS A 135 -4.13 -6.38 -5.03
N THR A 136 -4.09 -7.61 -5.53
CA THR A 136 -4.07 -7.95 -6.96
C THR A 136 -5.41 -8.50 -7.45
N TYR A 137 -6.23 -9.02 -6.54
CA TYR A 137 -7.60 -9.49 -6.78
C TYR A 137 -8.60 -8.75 -5.89
N ILE A 138 -9.86 -8.66 -6.33
CA ILE A 138 -10.92 -8.02 -5.55
C ILE A 138 -11.18 -8.80 -4.23
N ASN A 139 -11.21 -10.12 -4.31
CA ASN A 139 -11.49 -10.97 -3.14
C ASN A 139 -10.39 -10.91 -2.07
N GLU A 140 -9.14 -10.67 -2.46
CA GLU A 140 -8.04 -10.38 -1.53
C GLU A 140 -8.34 -9.14 -0.69
N GLY A 141 -8.75 -8.04 -1.34
CA GLY A 141 -9.10 -6.79 -0.66
C GLY A 141 -10.24 -6.99 0.35
N LYS A 142 -11.29 -7.75 -0.02
CA LYS A 142 -12.38 -8.11 0.91
C LYS A 142 -11.84 -8.81 2.16
N LYS A 143 -10.92 -9.77 1.98
CA LYS A 143 -10.31 -10.52 3.08
C LYS A 143 -9.40 -9.65 3.96
N MET A 144 -8.68 -8.69 3.39
CA MET A 144 -7.88 -7.74 4.16
C MET A 144 -8.75 -6.84 5.05
N VAL A 145 -9.85 -6.30 4.51
CA VAL A 145 -10.82 -5.52 5.29
C VAL A 145 -11.46 -6.38 6.38
N GLN A 146 -11.90 -7.60 6.02
CA GLN A 146 -12.48 -8.53 6.98
C GLN A 146 -11.49 -8.85 8.12
N ALA A 147 -10.21 -9.10 7.83
CA ALA A 147 -9.21 -9.41 8.83
C ALA A 147 -8.96 -8.21 9.76
N ALA A 148 -8.83 -7.00 9.20
CA ALA A 148 -8.66 -5.78 10.00
C ALA A 148 -9.81 -5.59 11.01
N ARG A 149 -11.06 -5.81 10.58
CA ARG A 149 -12.24 -5.69 11.45
C ARG A 149 -12.38 -6.83 12.44
N LYS A 150 -12.24 -8.09 11.97
CA LYS A 150 -12.42 -9.30 12.78
C LYS A 150 -11.42 -9.37 13.94
N TYR A 151 -10.19 -8.95 13.69
CA TYR A 151 -9.10 -8.99 14.67
C TYR A 151 -8.85 -7.64 15.35
N ASP A 152 -9.72 -6.65 15.12
CA ASP A 152 -9.65 -5.30 15.69
C ASP A 152 -8.25 -4.67 15.55
N ARG A 153 -7.72 -4.68 14.33
CA ARG A 153 -6.38 -4.16 14.00
C ARG A 153 -6.45 -2.87 13.21
N VAL A 154 -5.51 -1.98 13.47
CA VAL A 154 -5.26 -0.78 12.66
C VAL A 154 -4.49 -1.22 11.42
N VAL A 155 -5.12 -1.10 10.25
CA VAL A 155 -4.46 -1.34 8.97
C VAL A 155 -4.44 -0.06 8.15
N GLN A 156 -3.25 0.48 7.94
CA GLN A 156 -3.02 1.66 7.11
C GLN A 156 -2.38 1.27 5.78
N ALA A 157 -2.93 1.76 4.68
CA ALA A 157 -2.39 1.52 3.35
C ALA A 157 -1.49 2.67 2.89
N GLY A 158 -0.45 2.36 2.10
CA GLY A 158 0.60 3.28 1.63
C GLY A 158 0.18 4.31 0.58
N THR A 159 -1.09 4.69 0.50
CA THR A 159 -1.55 5.87 -0.26
C THR A 159 -1.23 7.16 0.51
N MET A 160 0.08 7.41 0.68
CA MET A 160 0.65 8.51 1.47
C MET A 160 0.19 9.90 1.05
N GLN A 161 -0.26 10.07 -0.20
CA GLN A 161 -0.80 11.32 -0.71
C GLN A 161 -1.96 11.85 0.15
N ARG A 162 -2.77 10.97 0.76
CA ARG A 162 -3.84 11.36 1.70
C ARG A 162 -3.34 12.14 2.92
N SER A 163 -2.09 11.92 3.31
CA SER A 163 -1.44 12.63 4.41
C SER A 163 -0.76 13.94 3.98
N GLY A 164 -0.58 14.14 2.67
CA GLY A 164 0.02 15.34 2.08
C GLY A 164 -0.88 16.56 2.10
N GLY A 165 -0.30 17.73 2.34
CA GLY A 165 -1.04 18.99 2.43
C GLY A 165 -1.75 19.38 1.14
N TYR A 166 -1.12 19.19 -0.02
CA TYR A 166 -1.74 19.54 -1.31
C TYR A 166 -3.00 18.72 -1.59
N PHE A 167 -2.98 17.41 -1.30
CA PHE A 167 -4.14 16.54 -1.50
C PHE A 167 -5.23 16.78 -0.46
N LYS A 168 -4.86 17.09 0.80
CA LYS A 168 -5.82 17.56 1.82
C LYS A 168 -6.50 18.86 1.40
N LYS A 169 -5.74 19.82 0.86
CA LYS A 169 -6.28 21.08 0.33
C LYS A 169 -7.20 20.83 -0.86
N ALA A 170 -6.84 19.92 -1.76
CA ALA A 170 -7.71 19.53 -2.87
C ALA A 170 -9.06 18.99 -2.37
N ALA A 171 -9.05 18.06 -1.40
CA ALA A 171 -10.26 17.53 -0.79
C ALA A 171 -11.08 18.63 -0.08
N GLU A 172 -10.43 19.55 0.62
CA GLU A 172 -11.09 20.71 1.25
C GLU A 172 -11.82 21.60 0.23
N LEU A 173 -11.18 21.91 -0.90
CA LEU A 173 -11.76 22.74 -1.95
C LEU A 173 -12.94 22.05 -2.66
N VAL A 174 -12.84 20.74 -2.92
CA VAL A 174 -13.98 19.98 -3.48
C VAL A 174 -15.15 20.00 -2.49
N LYS A 175 -14.88 19.73 -1.20
CA LYS A 175 -15.93 19.67 -0.17
C LYS A 175 -16.55 21.02 0.18
N SER A 176 -15.86 22.14 -0.08
CA SER A 176 -16.43 23.48 0.11
C SER A 176 -17.47 23.85 -0.95
N GLY A 177 -17.54 23.10 -2.06
CA GLY A 177 -18.43 23.39 -3.18
C GLY A 177 -17.96 24.53 -4.09
N ILE A 178 -16.74 25.04 -3.89
CA ILE A 178 -16.21 26.18 -4.67
C ILE A 178 -16.08 25.87 -6.17
N LEU A 179 -16.00 24.60 -6.56
CA LEU A 179 -15.97 24.18 -7.97
C LEU A 179 -17.35 24.22 -8.65
N GLY A 180 -18.46 24.36 -7.90
CA GLY A 180 -19.82 24.17 -8.40
C GLY A 180 -20.15 22.69 -8.62
N GLU A 181 -21.01 22.40 -9.61
CA GLU A 181 -21.40 21.03 -9.95
C GLU A 181 -20.29 20.31 -10.71
N ILE A 182 -19.82 19.18 -10.19
CA ILE A 182 -18.71 18.42 -10.77
C ILE A 182 -19.27 17.34 -11.69
N THR A 183 -18.91 17.39 -12.97
CA THR A 183 -19.40 16.46 -13.99
C THR A 183 -18.30 15.57 -14.56
N PHE A 184 -17.03 15.97 -14.43
CA PHE A 184 -15.90 15.26 -14.99
C PHE A 184 -14.65 15.30 -14.11
N CYS A 185 -13.93 14.18 -14.03
CA CYS A 185 -12.64 14.05 -13.35
C CYS A 185 -11.64 13.34 -14.26
N HIS A 186 -10.37 13.74 -14.23
CA HIS A 186 -9.34 13.10 -15.05
C HIS A 186 -8.08 12.83 -14.24
N ALA A 187 -7.52 11.64 -14.41
CA ALA A 187 -6.23 11.26 -13.87
C ALA A 187 -5.30 10.88 -15.03
N PHE A 188 -4.06 11.35 -15.03
CA PHE A 188 -3.12 10.96 -16.07
C PHE A 188 -1.74 10.68 -15.54
N GLN A 189 -1.01 9.83 -16.26
CA GLN A 189 0.43 9.66 -16.09
C GLN A 189 1.14 9.59 -17.46
N THR A 190 2.36 10.10 -17.51
CA THR A 190 3.23 10.18 -18.69
C THR A 190 4.62 9.67 -18.37
N GLY A 191 5.31 9.18 -19.40
CA GLY A 191 6.65 8.60 -19.25
C GLY A 191 7.51 8.70 -20.50
N LEU A 192 8.74 8.22 -20.35
CA LEU A 192 9.79 8.21 -21.37
C LEU A 192 10.32 6.78 -21.63
N THR A 193 9.48 5.77 -21.45
CA THR A 193 9.87 4.38 -21.73
C THR A 193 10.29 4.26 -23.18
N LYS A 194 11.52 3.79 -23.40
CA LYS A 194 12.10 3.60 -24.73
C LYS A 194 11.54 2.33 -25.38
N GLU A 195 11.69 2.19 -26.70
CA GLU A 195 11.23 1.02 -27.46
C GLU A 195 11.73 -0.31 -26.86
N ALA A 196 13.00 -0.34 -26.45
CA ALA A 196 13.60 -1.52 -25.83
C ALA A 196 13.00 -1.86 -24.45
N GLY A 197 12.27 -0.93 -23.81
CA GLY A 197 11.69 -1.10 -22.48
C GLY A 197 12.69 -1.62 -21.46
N PHE A 198 12.35 -2.75 -20.86
CA PHE A 198 13.22 -3.51 -19.93
C PHE A 198 14.04 -4.63 -20.60
N GLY A 199 13.96 -4.74 -21.93
CA GLY A 199 14.57 -5.81 -22.73
C GLY A 199 13.79 -7.13 -22.67
N ASP A 200 14.28 -8.11 -23.41
CA ASP A 200 13.73 -9.48 -23.41
C ASP A 200 14.82 -10.49 -23.01
N PRO A 201 15.25 -10.48 -21.73
CA PRO A 201 16.16 -11.51 -21.24
C PRO A 201 15.41 -12.84 -21.16
N GLY A 202 16.06 -13.91 -21.63
CA GLY A 202 15.60 -15.27 -21.37
C GLY A 202 15.68 -15.65 -19.90
N ASP A 203 15.12 -16.80 -19.57
CA ASP A 203 15.15 -17.34 -18.20
C ASP A 203 16.58 -17.75 -17.81
N THR A 204 16.93 -17.51 -16.55
CA THR A 204 18.25 -17.80 -16.00
C THR A 204 18.14 -18.43 -14.62
N THR A 205 19.27 -18.83 -14.04
CA THR A 205 19.33 -19.16 -12.60
C THR A 205 19.12 -17.88 -11.77
N PRO A 206 18.36 -17.95 -10.65
CA PRO A 206 18.27 -16.82 -9.72
C PRO A 206 19.64 -16.52 -9.08
N PRO A 207 19.88 -15.28 -8.62
CA PRO A 207 21.05 -14.97 -7.79
C PRO A 207 21.14 -15.92 -6.59
N ALA A 208 22.36 -16.29 -6.18
CA ALA A 208 22.58 -17.26 -5.10
C ALA A 208 21.92 -16.85 -3.78
N ASP A 209 21.91 -15.55 -3.48
CA ASP A 209 21.35 -15.01 -2.24
C ASP A 209 19.84 -14.70 -2.32
N LEU A 210 19.17 -15.10 -3.42
CA LEU A 210 17.73 -14.90 -3.60
C LEU A 210 16.98 -16.23 -3.46
N ASN A 211 16.09 -16.29 -2.47
CA ASN A 211 15.12 -17.39 -2.41
C ASN A 211 13.96 -17.15 -3.40
N TRP A 212 14.12 -17.62 -4.64
CA TRP A 212 13.12 -17.41 -5.70
C TRP A 212 11.76 -18.07 -5.42
N ASP A 213 11.72 -19.26 -4.83
CA ASP A 213 10.44 -19.93 -4.55
C ASP A 213 9.63 -19.17 -3.48
N MET A 214 10.31 -18.62 -2.47
CA MET A 214 9.69 -17.71 -1.51
C MET A 214 9.37 -16.35 -2.14
N TRP A 215 10.14 -15.85 -3.11
CA TRP A 215 9.76 -14.62 -3.81
C TRP A 215 8.42 -14.80 -4.55
N LEU A 216 8.26 -15.93 -5.25
CA LEU A 216 7.02 -16.28 -5.96
C LEU A 216 5.86 -16.47 -4.98
N GLY A 217 6.07 -17.23 -3.91
CA GLY A 217 5.07 -17.36 -2.87
C GLY A 217 3.71 -17.88 -3.40
N PRO A 218 2.60 -17.14 -3.16
CA PRO A 218 1.27 -17.54 -3.60
C PRO A 218 1.08 -17.45 -5.12
N ALA A 219 1.94 -16.73 -5.85
CA ALA A 219 1.85 -16.60 -7.29
C ALA A 219 2.19 -17.93 -8.02
N PRO A 220 1.83 -18.07 -9.31
CA PRO A 220 2.19 -19.24 -10.11
C PRO A 220 3.70 -19.54 -10.11
N LYS A 221 4.06 -20.83 -10.13
CA LYS A 221 5.47 -21.23 -10.22
C LYS A 221 5.98 -21.03 -11.64
N VAL A 222 6.99 -20.18 -11.81
CA VAL A 222 7.65 -19.92 -13.09
C VAL A 222 9.17 -19.94 -12.94
N PRO A 223 9.93 -20.21 -14.02
CA PRO A 223 11.38 -20.03 -14.02
C PRO A 223 11.78 -18.61 -13.62
N PHE A 224 13.01 -18.45 -13.12
CA PHE A 224 13.53 -17.12 -12.81
C PHE A 224 13.81 -16.36 -14.10
N ASN A 225 13.27 -15.15 -14.18
CA ASN A 225 13.55 -14.19 -15.24
C ASN A 225 13.99 -12.87 -14.60
N PRO A 226 15.09 -12.24 -15.04
CA PRO A 226 15.56 -10.98 -14.48
C PRO A 226 14.49 -9.88 -14.44
N ASN A 227 13.62 -9.80 -15.45
CA ASN A 227 12.56 -8.79 -15.51
C ASN A 227 11.35 -9.15 -14.62
N ARG A 228 11.10 -10.44 -14.34
CA ARG A 228 10.06 -10.84 -13.38
C ARG A 228 10.42 -10.44 -11.95
N TRP A 229 11.69 -10.53 -11.58
CA TRP A 229 12.17 -10.06 -10.29
C TRP A 229 12.37 -8.54 -10.26
N GLY A 230 13.07 -8.01 -11.28
CA GLY A 230 13.15 -6.59 -11.59
C GLY A 230 14.04 -5.74 -10.68
N VAL A 231 14.80 -6.35 -9.78
CA VAL A 231 15.68 -5.60 -8.87
C VAL A 231 16.98 -5.25 -9.58
N LYS A 232 17.10 -4.00 -10.06
CA LYS A 232 18.37 -3.38 -10.45
C LYS A 232 18.61 -2.16 -9.55
N THR A 233 19.87 -1.79 -9.33
CA THR A 233 20.22 -0.64 -8.48
C THR A 233 19.67 0.70 -8.98
N THR A 234 19.36 0.80 -10.29
CA THR A 234 19.00 2.04 -10.97
C THR A 234 17.54 2.13 -11.40
N THR A 235 16.73 1.09 -11.20
CA THR A 235 15.32 1.07 -11.64
C THR A 235 14.41 0.54 -10.55
N PHE A 236 13.19 1.09 -10.47
CA PHE A 236 12.13 0.48 -9.67
C PHE A 236 11.85 -0.95 -10.17
N PRO A 237 11.43 -1.87 -9.27
CA PRO A 237 11.22 -3.27 -9.64
C PRO A 237 10.18 -3.49 -10.75
N THR A 238 10.56 -4.23 -11.79
CA THR A 238 9.75 -4.50 -12.99
C THR A 238 8.71 -5.62 -12.81
N PHE A 239 8.69 -6.33 -11.67
CA PHE A 239 7.61 -7.29 -11.34
C PHE A 239 6.22 -6.69 -11.54
N ARG A 240 6.11 -5.36 -11.36
CA ARG A 240 4.89 -4.54 -11.50
C ARG A 240 4.18 -4.75 -12.83
N TYR A 241 4.91 -5.16 -13.87
CA TYR A 241 4.42 -5.29 -15.24
C TYR A 241 4.16 -6.75 -15.67
N PHE A 242 4.04 -7.67 -14.71
CA PHE A 242 3.65 -9.06 -14.94
C PHE A 242 2.34 -9.36 -14.22
N TRP A 243 1.36 -9.91 -14.95
CA TRP A 243 0.00 -10.16 -14.45
C TRP A 243 -0.08 -11.15 -13.29
N ASP A 244 0.96 -11.98 -13.13
CA ASP A 244 1.08 -12.93 -12.03
C ASP A 244 1.33 -12.25 -10.68
N TYR A 245 1.89 -11.04 -10.70
CA TYR A 245 2.39 -10.34 -9.51
C TYR A 245 1.71 -9.01 -9.24
N ALA A 246 1.23 -8.34 -10.30
CA ALA A 246 0.72 -6.97 -10.26
C ALA A 246 -0.15 -6.64 -11.49
N GLY A 247 -0.63 -5.40 -11.58
CA GLY A 247 -1.53 -4.93 -12.64
C GLY A 247 -0.96 -3.82 -13.54
N GLY A 248 0.36 -3.67 -13.62
CA GLY A 248 1.02 -2.70 -14.50
C GLY A 248 0.85 -1.24 -14.06
N ALA A 249 1.01 -0.32 -15.02
CA ALA A 249 0.86 1.11 -14.78
C ALA A 249 -0.53 1.48 -14.20
N MET A 250 -1.57 0.72 -14.54
CA MET A 250 -2.92 0.93 -14.01
C MET A 250 -2.99 0.74 -12.49
N THR A 251 -2.37 -0.31 -11.92
CA THR A 251 -2.38 -0.49 -10.45
C THR A 251 -1.22 0.20 -9.76
N ASP A 252 -0.12 0.49 -10.47
CA ASP A 252 1.03 1.20 -9.89
C ASP A 252 0.79 2.71 -9.77
N TRP A 253 0.50 3.37 -10.90
CA TRP A 253 0.23 4.81 -10.96
C TRP A 253 -1.25 5.13 -10.80
N GLY A 254 -2.14 4.33 -11.40
CA GLY A 254 -3.58 4.60 -11.32
C GLY A 254 -4.08 4.67 -9.88
N VAL A 255 -3.60 3.82 -8.96
CA VAL A 255 -3.97 3.92 -7.53
C VAL A 255 -3.52 5.24 -6.93
N HIS A 256 -2.34 5.77 -7.27
CA HIS A 256 -1.90 7.09 -6.78
C HIS A 256 -2.78 8.24 -7.28
N LEU A 257 -3.45 8.08 -8.42
CA LEU A 257 -4.12 9.19 -9.11
C LEU A 257 -5.65 9.12 -9.01
N ILE A 258 -6.20 7.92 -8.83
CA ILE A 258 -7.61 7.67 -8.55
C ILE A 258 -7.91 7.86 -7.05
N ASP A 259 -6.97 7.52 -6.17
CA ASP A 259 -7.17 7.66 -4.73
C ASP A 259 -7.47 9.10 -4.26
N PRO A 260 -6.84 10.17 -4.81
CA PRO A 260 -7.26 11.54 -4.56
C PRO A 260 -8.71 11.83 -4.98
N LEU A 261 -9.23 11.22 -6.05
CA LEU A 261 -10.63 11.37 -6.43
C LEU A 261 -11.52 10.74 -5.36
N HIS A 262 -11.25 9.49 -4.96
CA HIS A 262 -11.99 8.83 -3.89
C HIS A 262 -11.96 9.64 -2.59
N GLN A 263 -10.81 10.21 -2.21
CA GLN A 263 -10.68 11.10 -1.05
C GLN A 263 -11.58 12.35 -1.14
N CYS A 264 -11.73 12.93 -2.33
CA CYS A 264 -12.55 14.12 -2.56
C CYS A 264 -14.06 13.81 -2.53
N PHE A 265 -14.46 12.60 -2.89
CA PHE A 265 -15.86 12.19 -3.07
C PHE A 265 -16.29 11.09 -2.09
N ASP A 266 -15.81 11.16 -0.84
CA ASP A 266 -16.22 10.29 0.27
C ASP A 266 -16.13 8.78 -0.03
N GLU A 267 -15.02 8.40 -0.68
CA GLU A 267 -14.66 7.03 -1.04
C GLU A 267 -15.65 6.33 -1.99
N VAL A 268 -16.38 7.11 -2.80
CA VAL A 268 -17.31 6.59 -3.81
C VAL A 268 -16.61 5.65 -4.80
N MET A 269 -17.28 4.55 -5.15
CA MET A 269 -16.85 3.63 -6.20
C MET A 269 -17.55 3.93 -7.54
N PRO A 270 -16.95 3.56 -8.68
CA PRO A 270 -17.63 3.67 -9.96
C PRO A 270 -18.81 2.68 -10.02
N LEU A 271 -19.90 3.07 -10.67
CA LEU A 271 -21.01 2.19 -11.04
C LEU A 271 -20.63 1.26 -12.19
N SER A 272 -19.71 1.69 -13.05
CA SER A 272 -19.27 0.91 -14.20
C SER A 272 -17.95 1.41 -14.79
N VAL A 273 -17.25 0.52 -15.50
CA VAL A 273 -15.89 0.74 -16.02
C VAL A 273 -15.74 0.19 -17.43
N SER A 274 -15.02 0.92 -18.29
CA SER A 274 -14.55 0.43 -19.59
C SER A 274 -13.14 0.89 -19.88
N ALA A 275 -12.26 -0.02 -20.30
CA ALA A 275 -10.87 0.29 -20.58
C ALA A 275 -10.33 -0.40 -21.83
N MET A 276 -9.34 0.24 -22.46
CA MET A 276 -8.59 -0.24 -23.62
C MET A 276 -7.12 0.09 -23.43
N GLY A 277 -6.24 -0.79 -23.87
CA GLY A 277 -4.80 -0.58 -23.80
C GLY A 277 -4.05 -1.73 -24.45
N GLU A 278 -2.85 -1.45 -24.93
CA GLU A 278 -1.97 -2.41 -25.61
C GLU A 278 -0.51 -1.95 -25.44
N LYS A 279 0.43 -2.78 -25.91
CA LYS A 279 1.81 -2.34 -26.17
C LYS A 279 1.89 -1.83 -27.61
N PHE A 280 1.90 -0.52 -27.80
CA PHE A 280 1.98 0.10 -29.14
C PHE A 280 3.42 0.42 -29.56
N TYR A 281 4.34 0.54 -28.61
CA TYR A 281 5.72 0.97 -28.87
C TYR A 281 6.75 0.04 -28.22
N VAL A 282 6.53 -0.40 -26.98
CA VAL A 282 7.53 -1.15 -26.22
C VAL A 282 7.62 -2.61 -26.67
N LYS A 283 8.85 -3.12 -26.86
CA LYS A 283 9.17 -4.46 -27.36
C LYS A 283 9.94 -5.33 -26.36
N ASP A 284 9.68 -5.16 -25.07
CA ASP A 284 10.25 -5.98 -24.00
C ASP A 284 9.36 -7.17 -23.63
N ASN A 285 9.79 -7.97 -22.64
CA ASN A 285 9.06 -9.16 -22.19
C ASN A 285 8.04 -8.93 -21.06
N VAL A 286 7.76 -7.67 -20.71
CA VAL A 286 6.69 -7.37 -19.76
C VAL A 286 5.32 -7.47 -20.43
N GLN A 287 4.28 -7.69 -19.63
CA GLN A 287 2.97 -8.15 -20.12
C GLN A 287 1.89 -7.07 -20.11
N THR A 288 2.10 -5.96 -19.41
CA THR A 288 1.08 -4.91 -19.28
C THR A 288 1.22 -3.85 -20.37
N PRO A 289 0.14 -3.14 -20.71
CA PRO A 289 0.16 -2.09 -21.72
C PRO A 289 1.18 -0.99 -21.45
N ASP A 290 1.74 -0.41 -22.52
CA ASP A 290 2.48 0.85 -22.46
C ASP A 290 1.55 2.06 -22.55
N THR A 291 0.37 1.87 -23.13
CA THR A 291 -0.66 2.90 -23.28
C THR A 291 -2.02 2.34 -22.91
N MET A 292 -2.75 3.06 -22.05
CA MET A 292 -4.09 2.68 -21.62
C MET A 292 -4.98 3.90 -21.45
N LEU A 293 -6.24 3.77 -21.85
CA LEU A 293 -7.34 4.65 -21.50
C LEU A 293 -8.39 3.84 -20.74
N ALA A 294 -8.79 4.32 -19.57
CA ALA A 294 -9.91 3.78 -18.80
C ALA A 294 -10.95 4.88 -18.55
N THR A 295 -12.21 4.51 -18.58
CA THR A 295 -13.36 5.38 -18.30
C THR A 295 -14.21 4.75 -17.21
N PHE A 296 -14.71 5.60 -16.33
CA PHE A 296 -15.44 5.23 -15.14
C PHE A 296 -16.70 6.08 -15.06
N ARG A 297 -17.84 5.45 -14.83
CA ARG A 297 -19.08 6.16 -14.53
C ARG A 297 -19.31 6.11 -13.03
N TYR A 298 -19.14 7.24 -12.35
CA TYR A 298 -19.53 7.40 -10.95
C TYR A 298 -20.98 7.88 -10.85
N PRO A 299 -21.60 7.84 -9.65
CA PRO A 299 -22.98 8.29 -9.48
C PRO A 299 -23.27 9.72 -9.97
N LYS A 300 -22.30 10.64 -9.84
CA LYS A 300 -22.47 12.07 -10.15
C LYS A 300 -21.62 12.60 -11.32
N PHE A 301 -20.56 11.89 -11.70
CA PHE A 301 -19.61 12.36 -12.71
C PHE A 301 -19.04 11.21 -13.53
N LEU A 302 -18.50 11.55 -14.69
CA LEU A 302 -17.62 10.65 -15.43
C LEU A 302 -16.18 10.88 -15.01
N SER A 303 -15.38 9.83 -15.02
CA SER A 303 -13.93 9.97 -14.87
C SER A 303 -13.18 9.20 -15.94
N SER A 304 -12.03 9.71 -16.34
CA SER A 304 -11.08 8.96 -17.15
C SER A 304 -9.71 8.84 -16.47
N TYR A 305 -9.00 7.78 -16.83
CA TYR A 305 -7.59 7.59 -16.55
C TYR A 305 -6.83 7.40 -17.86
N GLU A 306 -5.76 8.16 -18.03
CA GLU A 306 -4.88 8.11 -19.20
C GLU A 306 -3.44 7.75 -18.78
N SER A 307 -2.92 6.67 -19.35
CA SER A 307 -1.55 6.20 -19.13
C SER A 307 -0.80 6.23 -20.45
N ARG A 308 0.26 7.03 -20.53
CA ARG A 308 1.15 7.15 -21.69
C ARG A 308 2.59 6.95 -21.26
N THR A 309 3.05 5.70 -21.12
CA THR A 309 4.41 5.48 -20.58
C THR A 309 5.52 5.91 -21.54
N CYS A 310 5.20 6.16 -22.81
CA CYS A 310 6.18 6.41 -23.88
C CYS A 310 6.16 7.83 -24.45
N ASN A 311 5.27 8.71 -23.94
CA ASN A 311 5.22 10.11 -24.33
C ASN A 311 5.20 10.97 -23.05
N PRO A 312 6.18 11.88 -22.84
CA PRO A 312 6.31 12.62 -21.60
C PRO A 312 5.35 13.80 -21.49
N LEU A 313 4.69 14.22 -22.57
CA LEU A 313 4.00 15.51 -22.67
C LEU A 313 2.99 15.66 -21.52
N PRO A 314 3.28 16.53 -20.53
CA PRO A 314 2.35 16.76 -19.44
C PRO A 314 1.06 17.40 -19.95
N MET A 315 0.03 17.42 -19.10
CA MET A 315 -1.25 18.08 -19.41
C MET A 315 -1.46 19.27 -18.49
N PHE A 316 -2.35 20.17 -18.87
CA PHE A 316 -2.77 21.32 -18.06
C PHE A 316 -1.60 22.22 -17.59
N GLY A 317 -0.53 22.29 -18.39
CA GLY A 317 0.63 23.13 -18.09
C GLY A 317 1.49 22.64 -16.91
N THR A 318 1.31 21.40 -16.44
CA THR A 318 2.15 20.86 -15.36
C THR A 318 3.58 20.60 -15.83
N THR A 319 4.51 20.64 -14.89
CA THR A 319 5.88 20.12 -15.10
C THR A 319 6.02 18.66 -14.69
N GLN A 320 5.11 18.16 -13.83
CA GLN A 320 5.04 16.74 -13.49
C GLN A 320 4.26 15.95 -14.54
N GLY A 321 4.76 14.76 -14.83
CA GLY A 321 4.12 13.80 -15.73
C GLY A 321 2.92 13.07 -15.12
N ALA A 322 2.38 13.49 -13.97
CA ALA A 322 1.19 12.86 -13.41
C ALA A 322 0.39 13.85 -12.55
N ALA A 323 -0.93 13.83 -12.67
CA ALA A 323 -1.82 14.64 -11.86
C ALA A 323 -3.26 14.09 -11.85
N THR A 324 -4.05 14.61 -10.92
CA THR A 324 -5.50 14.42 -10.85
C THR A 324 -6.18 15.77 -11.04
N THR A 325 -7.18 15.84 -11.91
CA THR A 325 -8.00 17.04 -12.15
C THR A 325 -9.49 16.76 -11.92
N ILE A 326 -10.19 17.78 -11.45
CA ILE A 326 -11.62 17.74 -11.12
C ILE A 326 -12.25 18.98 -11.74
N HIS A 327 -13.28 18.80 -12.56
CA HIS A 327 -13.87 19.85 -13.38
C HIS A 327 -15.30 20.12 -12.96
N GLY A 328 -15.53 21.31 -12.40
CA GLY A 328 -16.85 21.79 -12.02
C GLY A 328 -17.34 22.96 -12.86
N THR A 329 -18.60 23.35 -12.63
CA THR A 329 -19.25 24.44 -13.37
C THR A 329 -18.65 25.82 -13.11
N GLU A 330 -18.01 26.04 -11.96
CA GLU A 330 -17.42 27.33 -11.58
C GLU A 330 -15.89 27.37 -11.72
N ALA A 331 -15.24 26.25 -11.43
CA ALA A 331 -13.78 26.12 -11.50
C ALA A 331 -13.35 24.68 -11.74
N SER A 332 -12.12 24.53 -12.24
CA SER A 332 -11.38 23.28 -12.25
C SER A 332 -10.35 23.27 -11.12
N LEU A 333 -10.07 22.09 -10.59
CA LEU A 333 -9.01 21.84 -9.63
C LEU A 333 -8.01 20.86 -10.23
N MET A 334 -6.73 21.09 -9.96
CA MET A 334 -5.65 20.17 -10.30
C MET A 334 -4.79 19.93 -9.06
N VAL A 335 -4.34 18.70 -8.85
CA VAL A 335 -3.42 18.36 -7.75
C VAL A 335 -2.39 17.33 -8.20
N ASN A 336 -1.15 17.53 -7.76
CA ASN A 336 -0.06 16.57 -7.88
C ASN A 336 0.92 16.74 -6.71
N ARG A 337 2.10 16.14 -6.79
CA ARG A 337 3.10 16.20 -5.70
C ARG A 337 3.84 17.54 -5.61
N SER A 338 3.68 18.44 -6.59
CA SER A 338 4.25 19.79 -6.59
C SER A 338 3.28 20.87 -6.11
N GLY A 339 1.98 20.61 -6.12
CA GLY A 339 1.02 21.62 -5.72
C GLY A 339 -0.44 21.24 -5.90
N CYS A 340 -1.29 22.22 -5.61
CA CYS A 340 -2.73 22.21 -5.81
C CYS A 340 -3.12 23.55 -6.47
N TRP A 341 -3.97 23.52 -7.49
CA TRP A 341 -4.34 24.69 -8.29
C TRP A 341 -5.85 24.75 -8.48
N LEU A 342 -6.46 25.85 -8.06
CA LEU A 342 -7.85 26.19 -8.37
C LEU A 342 -7.86 27.16 -9.55
N ILE A 343 -8.52 26.75 -10.63
CA ILE A 343 -8.52 27.40 -11.94
C ILE A 343 -9.97 27.79 -12.27
N PRO A 344 -10.38 29.05 -12.06
CA PRO A 344 -11.71 29.53 -12.40
C PRO A 344 -12.03 29.34 -13.88
N ASN A 345 -13.29 29.01 -14.20
CA ASN A 345 -13.77 28.97 -15.59
C ASN A 345 -13.83 30.38 -16.18
N ASN A 346 -13.90 30.51 -17.51
CA ASN A 346 -14.06 31.81 -18.17
C ASN A 346 -15.48 31.94 -18.76
N PRO A 347 -16.23 33.01 -18.47
CA PRO A 347 -15.95 34.08 -17.50
C PRO A 347 -16.20 33.64 -16.06
N SER A 348 -15.39 34.12 -15.12
CA SER A 348 -15.61 33.94 -13.67
C SER A 348 -15.24 35.21 -12.91
N LYS A 349 -15.87 35.37 -11.74
CA LYS A 349 -15.54 36.41 -10.75
C LYS A 349 -14.56 35.92 -9.69
N MET A 350 -14.20 34.64 -9.74
CA MET A 350 -13.25 34.02 -8.83
C MET A 350 -11.83 34.28 -9.33
N GLU A 351 -10.94 34.60 -8.40
CA GLU A 351 -9.50 34.69 -8.69
C GLU A 351 -8.84 33.30 -8.62
N PRO A 352 -7.86 33.00 -9.50
CA PRO A 352 -7.11 31.75 -9.43
C PRO A 352 -6.34 31.65 -8.12
N GLN A 353 -6.26 30.44 -7.56
CA GLN A 353 -5.53 30.16 -6.32
C GLN A 353 -4.56 29.00 -6.51
N THR A 354 -3.35 29.12 -5.96
CA THR A 354 -2.27 28.16 -6.13
C THR A 354 -1.58 27.89 -4.79
N TRP A 355 -1.34 26.61 -4.50
CA TRP A 355 -0.51 26.15 -3.39
C TRP A 355 0.66 25.35 -3.96
N GLU A 356 1.85 25.95 -3.94
CA GLU A 356 3.10 25.38 -4.46
C GLU A 356 4.28 25.76 -3.56
N LYS A 357 5.42 25.06 -3.72
CA LYS A 357 6.70 25.37 -3.05
C LYS A 357 6.61 25.43 -1.52
N ASP A 358 5.56 24.86 -0.95
CA ASP A 358 5.35 24.73 0.49
C ASP A 358 6.01 23.43 0.99
N LYS A 359 7.00 23.58 1.87
CA LYS A 359 7.77 22.46 2.40
C LYS A 359 6.96 21.58 3.35
N GLU A 360 5.97 22.14 4.05
CA GLU A 360 5.12 21.39 4.95
C GLU A 360 4.07 20.61 4.17
N MET A 361 3.39 21.27 3.23
CA MET A 361 2.35 20.64 2.41
C MET A 361 2.91 19.55 1.47
N SER A 362 4.17 19.67 1.05
CA SER A 362 4.84 18.67 0.21
C SER A 362 5.26 17.40 0.97
N GLN A 363 5.35 17.42 2.30
CA GLN A 363 5.62 16.21 3.08
C GLN A 363 4.40 15.28 3.05
N MET A 364 4.65 14.01 2.72
CA MET A 364 3.61 12.97 2.68
C MET A 364 3.99 11.79 3.58
N ASN A 365 5.19 11.24 3.41
CA ASN A 365 5.57 9.98 4.04
C ASN A 365 5.72 10.06 5.57
N VAL A 366 6.42 11.06 6.11
CA VAL A 366 6.59 11.22 7.56
C VAL A 366 5.25 11.53 8.26
N PRO A 367 4.42 12.49 7.76
CA PRO A 367 3.06 12.66 8.28
C PRO A 367 2.20 11.38 8.22
N HIS A 368 2.38 10.58 7.18
CA HIS A 368 1.65 9.31 7.01
C HIS A 368 2.05 8.27 8.07
N TRP A 369 3.34 8.12 8.34
CA TRP A 369 3.84 7.27 9.43
C TRP A 369 3.39 7.76 10.81
N ARG A 370 3.38 9.08 11.03
CA ARG A 370 2.87 9.66 12.27
C ARG A 370 1.40 9.33 12.47
N ASN A 371 0.57 9.46 11.43
CA ASN A 371 -0.84 9.09 11.50
C ASN A 371 -1.03 7.61 11.86
N PHE A 372 -0.21 6.70 11.32
CA PHE A 372 -0.28 5.29 11.65
C PHE A 372 0.00 5.05 13.15
N MET A 373 1.08 5.63 13.68
CA MET A 373 1.43 5.51 15.10
C MET A 373 0.35 6.10 16.02
N GLU A 374 -0.21 7.25 15.67
CA GLU A 374 -1.32 7.87 16.40
C GLU A 374 -2.58 6.98 16.40
N CYS A 375 -2.88 6.34 15.27
CA CYS A 375 -4.02 5.45 15.13
C CYS A 375 -3.84 4.14 15.91
N ILE A 376 -2.63 3.58 15.94
CA ILE A 376 -2.31 2.45 16.83
C ILE A 376 -2.57 2.82 18.30
N LYS A 377 -2.10 3.99 18.75
CA LYS A 377 -2.30 4.42 20.14
C LYS A 377 -3.76 4.69 20.49
N SER A 378 -4.49 5.32 19.57
CA SER A 378 -5.88 5.75 19.80
C SER A 378 -6.93 4.73 19.39
N ARG A 379 -6.54 3.68 18.66
CA ARG A 379 -7.41 2.70 18.00
C ARG A 379 -8.43 3.31 17.03
N LYS A 380 -8.17 4.53 16.54
CA LYS A 380 -8.95 5.16 15.47
C LYS A 380 -8.57 4.58 14.10
N ARG A 381 -9.50 4.67 13.14
CA ARG A 381 -9.19 4.34 11.73
C ARG A 381 -8.18 5.35 11.17
N PRO A 382 -7.14 4.91 10.44
CA PRO A 382 -6.17 5.81 9.86
C PRO A 382 -6.77 6.60 8.69
N THR A 383 -6.12 7.69 8.31
CA THR A 383 -6.55 8.53 7.17
C THR A 383 -6.54 7.77 5.85
N SER A 384 -5.80 6.67 5.81
CA SER A 384 -5.72 5.71 4.71
C SER A 384 -6.05 4.32 5.26
N ASP A 385 -7.27 4.16 5.74
CA ASP A 385 -7.78 2.86 6.16
C ASP A 385 -7.74 1.85 5.01
N ILE A 386 -7.49 0.58 5.35
CA ILE A 386 -7.37 -0.48 4.36
C ILE A 386 -8.54 -0.55 3.37
N GLU A 387 -9.78 -0.32 3.82
CA GLU A 387 -10.96 -0.36 2.95
C GLU A 387 -10.89 0.72 1.86
N THR A 388 -10.39 1.90 2.22
CA THR A 388 -10.23 3.02 1.32
C THR A 388 -9.21 2.71 0.22
N CYS A 389 -8.06 2.13 0.55
CA CYS A 389 -7.09 1.72 -0.47
C CYS A 389 -7.56 0.51 -1.27
N VAL A 390 -8.33 -0.40 -0.67
CA VAL A 390 -8.95 -1.53 -1.39
C VAL A 390 -9.93 -1.00 -2.43
N ARG A 391 -10.73 0.02 -2.14
CA ARG A 391 -11.60 0.71 -3.13
C ARG A 391 -10.77 1.27 -4.30
N SER A 392 -9.71 2.03 -4.01
CA SER A 392 -8.80 2.57 -5.04
C SER A 392 -8.11 1.47 -5.88
N SER A 393 -7.67 0.39 -5.23
CA SER A 393 -7.05 -0.77 -5.91
C SER A 393 -8.08 -1.51 -6.76
N ALA A 394 -9.30 -1.71 -6.25
CA ALA A 394 -10.40 -2.36 -6.94
C ALA A 394 -10.79 -1.61 -8.22
N THR A 395 -10.91 -0.27 -8.17
CA THR A 395 -11.17 0.53 -9.37
C THR A 395 -10.11 0.31 -10.46
N CYS A 396 -8.83 0.21 -10.09
CA CYS A 396 -7.74 -0.08 -11.02
C CYS A 396 -7.77 -1.52 -11.55
N ILE A 397 -8.07 -2.49 -10.69
CA ILE A 397 -8.22 -3.90 -11.08
C ILE A 397 -9.39 -4.06 -12.06
N LEU A 398 -10.51 -3.40 -11.81
CA LEU A 398 -11.68 -3.40 -12.72
C LEU A 398 -11.33 -2.85 -14.10
N ALA A 399 -10.54 -1.78 -14.18
CA ALA A 399 -10.05 -1.27 -15.47
C ALA A 399 -9.20 -2.31 -16.21
N ASN A 400 -8.25 -2.95 -15.52
CA ASN A 400 -7.47 -4.04 -16.11
C ASN A 400 -8.34 -5.21 -16.59
N LEU A 401 -9.34 -5.62 -15.80
CA LEU A 401 -10.24 -6.71 -16.15
C LEU A 401 -11.12 -6.36 -17.34
N SER A 402 -11.66 -5.13 -17.40
CA SER A 402 -12.43 -4.63 -18.53
C SER A 402 -11.63 -4.73 -19.83
N MET A 403 -10.39 -4.24 -19.82
CA MET A 403 -9.50 -4.32 -20.97
C MET A 403 -9.20 -5.76 -21.35
N ARG A 404 -8.79 -6.60 -20.39
CA ARG A 404 -8.37 -7.99 -20.65
C ARG A 404 -9.51 -8.87 -21.14
N HIS A 405 -10.74 -8.62 -20.68
CA HIS A 405 -11.94 -9.33 -21.13
C HIS A 405 -12.65 -8.64 -22.30
N LYS A 406 -12.13 -7.50 -22.78
CA LYS A 406 -12.68 -6.71 -23.90
C LYS A 406 -14.17 -6.41 -23.71
N THR A 407 -14.54 -5.99 -22.50
CA THR A 407 -15.95 -5.79 -22.12
C THR A 407 -16.13 -4.65 -21.12
N TRP A 408 -17.31 -4.04 -21.16
CA TRP A 408 -17.78 -3.11 -20.14
C TRP A 408 -18.13 -3.87 -18.86
N LEU A 409 -17.76 -3.31 -17.70
CA LEU A 409 -18.06 -3.89 -16.40
C LEU A 409 -19.07 -3.03 -15.64
N ASP A 410 -20.18 -3.63 -15.23
CA ASP A 410 -21.10 -3.01 -14.27
C ASP A 410 -20.76 -3.50 -12.87
N TRP A 411 -20.39 -2.58 -12.00
CA TRP A 411 -19.94 -2.86 -10.64
C TRP A 411 -21.12 -2.91 -9.67
N ASP A 412 -21.14 -3.96 -8.85
CA ASP A 412 -22.03 -4.11 -7.71
C ASP A 412 -21.20 -3.96 -6.43
N GLU A 413 -21.24 -2.76 -5.84
CA GLU A 413 -20.51 -2.44 -4.60
C GLU A 413 -21.01 -3.24 -3.41
N LYS A 414 -22.30 -3.60 -3.37
CA LYS A 414 -22.88 -4.32 -2.24
C LYS A 414 -22.31 -5.74 -2.14
N GLU A 415 -22.26 -6.44 -3.28
CA GLU A 415 -21.75 -7.81 -3.36
C GLU A 415 -20.22 -7.86 -3.59
N TRP A 416 -19.61 -6.71 -3.89
CA TRP A 416 -18.21 -6.58 -4.32
C TRP A 416 -17.91 -7.47 -5.54
N THR A 417 -18.71 -7.33 -6.58
CA THR A 417 -18.62 -8.14 -7.81
C THR A 417 -19.01 -7.35 -9.05
N VAL A 418 -18.89 -7.97 -10.22
CA VAL A 418 -19.38 -7.42 -11.49
C VAL A 418 -20.57 -8.22 -12.00
N LYS A 419 -21.45 -7.60 -12.78
CA LYS A 419 -22.60 -8.29 -13.39
C LYS A 419 -22.19 -9.30 -14.46
N GLN A 420 -21.03 -9.12 -15.08
CA GLN A 420 -20.53 -9.94 -16.17
C GLN A 420 -19.99 -11.29 -15.65
N ASP A 421 -20.79 -12.35 -15.76
CA ASP A 421 -20.46 -13.69 -15.23
C ASP A 421 -19.11 -14.23 -15.72
N ALA A 422 -18.75 -13.95 -16.99
CA ALA A 422 -17.48 -14.37 -17.58
C ALA A 422 -16.24 -13.75 -16.89
N VAL A 423 -16.41 -12.66 -16.14
CA VAL A 423 -15.32 -11.92 -15.48
C VAL A 423 -15.22 -12.29 -13.99
N LYS A 424 -16.31 -12.75 -13.38
CA LYS A 424 -16.35 -13.12 -11.95
C LYS A 424 -15.21 -14.04 -11.50
N PRO A 425 -14.81 -15.08 -12.27
CA PRO A 425 -13.67 -15.93 -11.87
C PRO A 425 -12.33 -15.20 -11.76
N ALA A 426 -12.15 -14.07 -12.46
CA ALA A 426 -10.94 -13.25 -12.40
C ALA A 426 -10.90 -12.30 -11.21
N LEU A 427 -12.00 -12.18 -10.43
CA LEU A 427 -12.05 -11.41 -9.18
C LEU A 427 -11.46 -12.19 -7.99
N VAL A 428 -11.26 -13.50 -8.15
CA VAL A 428 -10.84 -14.42 -7.10
C VAL A 428 -9.40 -14.86 -7.35
N GLU A 429 -8.60 -14.78 -6.30
CA GLU A 429 -7.19 -15.16 -6.32
C GLU A 429 -6.96 -16.65 -6.56
N LYS A 430 -5.88 -16.98 -7.27
CA LYS A 430 -5.45 -18.36 -7.53
C LYS A 430 -4.11 -18.62 -6.86
N TYR A 431 -4.15 -19.03 -5.60
CA TYR A 431 -2.93 -19.27 -4.83
C TYR A 431 -2.36 -20.65 -5.08
N ARG A 432 -1.05 -20.71 -5.34
CA ARG A 432 -0.30 -21.95 -5.37
C ARG A 432 -0.22 -22.55 -3.96
N ALA A 433 -0.35 -23.88 -3.84
CA ALA A 433 -0.11 -24.56 -2.58
C ALA A 433 1.34 -24.32 -2.06
N PRO A 434 1.56 -24.20 -0.74
CA PRO A 434 0.60 -24.39 0.35
C PRO A 434 -0.20 -23.12 0.72
N TRP A 435 0.01 -22.01 0.02
CA TRP A 435 -0.55 -20.71 0.37
C TRP A 435 -2.07 -20.70 0.24
N LYS A 436 -2.74 -20.21 1.29
CA LYS A 436 -4.20 -20.06 1.32
C LYS A 436 -4.55 -18.78 2.05
N LEU A 437 -5.32 -17.92 1.40
CA LEU A 437 -5.84 -16.70 2.03
C LEU A 437 -7.15 -17.02 2.75
N VAL A 438 -7.10 -17.12 4.08
CA VAL A 438 -8.25 -17.41 4.95
C VAL A 438 -8.30 -16.34 6.02
N VAL A 439 -9.48 -15.89 6.45
CA VAL A 439 -9.64 -14.88 7.50
C VAL A 439 -10.21 -15.46 8.76
#